data_AF-A0A0A9XP38-F1
#
_entry.id   AF-A0A0A9XP38-F1
#
_cell.length_a   1.000
_cell.length_b   1.000
_cell.length_c   1.000
_cell.angle_alpha   90.00
_cell.angle_beta   90.00
_cell.angle_gamma   90.00
#
_symmetry.space_group_name_H-M   'P 1'
#
loop_
_entity.id
_entity.type
_entity.pdbx_description
1 polymer ?
#
loop_
_entity_poly.entity_id
_entity_poly.type
_entity_poly.pdbx_seq_one_letter_code
_entity_poly.pdbx_strand_id
1 'polypeptide(L)'
;AVWWDTLGKMQKLFRKGSLSLFNQGKMDKDAMHNYYMSVTEREVINGILSVKNTKNHCLAYVRIINNINLQNLKKASLFIDILNRSLDTEAIKLLANLRDERLT
;
A
#
# COMPACT_ATOMS: atom_id res chain seq x y z
N ALA A 1 -3.95 20.68 11.21
CA ALA A 1 -3.03 20.32 12.31
C ALA A 1 -1.62 20.16 11.74
N VAL A 2 -0.61 20.77 12.37
CA VAL A 2 0.76 20.89 11.83
C VAL A 2 1.46 19.52 11.70
N TRP A 3 1.21 18.59 12.62
CA TRP A 3 1.86 17.28 12.63
C TRP A 3 1.64 16.45 11.36
N TRP A 4 0.39 16.30 10.91
CA TRP A 4 0.05 15.46 9.76
C TRP A 4 0.66 15.99 8.46
N ASP A 5 0.71 17.31 8.29
CA ASP A 5 1.36 17.94 7.14
C ASP A 5 2.89 17.73 7.17
N THR A 6 3.52 17.92 8.33
CA THR A 6 4.96 17.65 8.52
C THR A 6 5.28 16.18 8.24
N LEU A 7 4.50 15.24 8.78
CA LEU A 7 4.67 13.81 8.54
C LEU A 7 4.62 13.49 7.04
N GLY A 8 3.61 14.00 6.32
CA GLY A 8 3.47 13.80 4.88
C GLY A 8 4.66 14.34 4.08
N LYS A 9 5.19 15.52 4.47
CA LYS A 9 6.41 16.09 3.87
C LYS A 9 7.64 15.21 4.12
N MET A 10 7.82 14.71 5.35
CA MET A 10 8.93 13.83 5.70
C MET A 10 8.85 12.50 4.94
N GLN A 11 7.68 11.86 4.90
CA GLN A 11 7.45 10.62 4.14
C GLN A 11 7.83 10.80 2.66
N LYS A 12 7.42 11.91 2.04
CA LYS A 12 7.78 12.23 0.64
C LYS A 12 9.29 12.36 0.45
N LEU A 13 9.98 13.06 1.34
CA LEU A 13 11.43 13.24 1.27
C LEU A 13 12.18 11.92 1.46
N PHE A 14 11.78 11.12 2.45
CA PHE A 14 12.42 9.84 2.72
C PHE A 14 12.22 8.83 1.60
N ARG A 15 11.02 8.74 1.01
CA ARG A 15 10.78 7.91 -0.17
C ARG A 15 11.71 8.31 -1.32
N LYS A 16 11.80 9.60 -1.64
CA LYS A 16 12.72 10.11 -2.69
C LYS A 16 14.19 9.78 -2.37
N GLY A 17 14.61 9.93 -1.11
CA GLY A 17 15.96 9.58 -0.67
C GLY A 17 16.26 8.10 -0.83
N SER A 18 15.35 7.23 -0.37
CA SER A 18 15.49 5.77 -0.47
C SER A 18 15.60 5.29 -1.91
N LEU A 19 14.76 5.82 -2.81
CA LEU A 19 14.82 5.49 -4.24
C LEU A 19 16.14 5.93 -4.88
N SER A 20 16.65 7.11 -4.51
CA SER A 20 17.95 7.59 -5.00
C SER A 20 19.11 6.69 -4.55
N LEU A 21 19.09 6.23 -3.29
CA LEU A 21 20.09 5.32 -2.75
C LEU A 21 20.00 3.94 -3.41
N PHE A 22 18.80 3.42 -3.64
CA PHE A 22 18.58 2.17 -4.36
C PHE A 22 19.12 2.24 -5.78
N ASN A 23 18.80 3.30 -6.53
CA ASN A 23 19.29 3.49 -7.90
C ASN A 23 20.82 3.65 -7.98
N GLN A 24 21.46 4.11 -6.90
CA GLN A 24 22.93 4.18 -6.78
C GLN A 24 23.56 2.86 -6.30
N GLY A 25 22.78 1.81 -6.07
CA GLY A 25 23.26 0.53 -5.53
C GLY A 25 23.70 0.60 -4.06
N LYS A 26 23.33 1.66 -3.33
CA LYS A 26 23.70 1.89 -1.92
C LYS A 26 22.65 1.41 -0.93
N MET A 27 21.53 0.88 -1.43
CA MET A 27 20.42 0.36 -0.64
C MET A 27 19.84 -0.83 -1.41
N ASP A 28 19.51 -1.92 -0.73
CA ASP A 28 18.84 -3.06 -1.35
C ASP A 28 17.34 -2.78 -1.57
N LYS A 29 16.69 -3.66 -2.35
CA LYS A 29 15.29 -3.48 -2.75
C LYS A 29 14.34 -3.54 -1.55
N ASP A 30 14.59 -4.40 -0.57
CA ASP A 30 13.71 -4.59 0.58
C ASP A 30 13.80 -3.42 1.55
N ALA A 31 15.02 -2.92 1.80
CA ALA A 31 15.29 -1.72 2.57
C ALA A 31 14.65 -0.48 1.95
N MET A 32 14.69 -0.36 0.61
CA MET A 32 13.99 0.71 -0.11
C MET A 32 12.47 0.56 0.03
N HIS A 33 11.92 -0.64 -0.20
CA HIS A 33 10.48 -0.90 -0.12
C HIS A 33 9.89 -0.61 1.26
N ASN A 34 10.66 -0.75 2.34
CA ASN A 34 10.22 -0.40 3.69
C ASN A 34 9.76 1.07 3.84
N TYR A 35 10.20 1.99 2.98
CA TYR A 35 9.74 3.39 2.99
C TYR A 35 8.37 3.59 2.30
N TYR A 36 7.93 2.59 1.55
CA TYR A 36 6.68 2.57 0.80
C TYR A 36 5.64 1.65 1.44
N MET A 37 6.11 0.67 2.19
CA MET A 37 5.27 -0.35 2.82
C MET A 37 4.27 0.24 3.81
N SER A 38 3.01 -0.15 3.67
CA SER A 38 1.96 0.17 4.64
C SER A 38 1.98 -0.79 5.83
N VAL A 39 1.41 -0.36 6.96
CA VAL A 39 1.23 -1.24 8.14
C VAL A 39 0.37 -2.46 7.75
N THR A 40 -0.70 -2.24 7.00
CA THR A 40 -1.58 -3.29 6.50
C THR A 40 -0.84 -4.31 5.63
N GLU A 41 0.03 -3.84 4.72
CA GLU A 41 0.86 -4.74 3.92
C GLU A 41 1.77 -5.60 4.81
N ARG A 42 2.41 -5.00 5.82
CA ARG A 42 3.25 -5.75 6.78
C ARG A 42 2.44 -6.80 7.55
N GLU A 43 1.25 -6.44 8.00
CA GLU A 43 0.34 -7.34 8.73
C GLU A 43 -0.11 -8.51 7.85
N VAL A 44 -0.48 -8.25 6.59
CA VAL A 44 -0.85 -9.30 5.62
C VAL A 44 0.33 -10.24 5.35
N ILE A 45 1.52 -9.68 5.12
CA ILE A 45 2.73 -10.48 4.87
C ILE A 45 3.02 -11.40 6.05
N ASN A 46 3.05 -10.84 7.27
CA ASN A 46 3.47 -11.57 8.46
C ASN A 46 2.39 -12.46 9.05
N GLY A 47 1.11 -12.13 8.86
CA GLY A 47 -0.01 -12.87 9.44
C GLY A 47 -0.60 -13.93 8.51
N ILE A 48 -0.47 -13.75 7.19
CA ILE A 48 -1.13 -14.60 6.19
C ILE A 48 -0.11 -15.21 5.21
N LEU A 49 0.80 -14.41 4.64
CA LEU A 49 1.62 -14.90 3.53
C LEU A 49 2.86 -15.69 3.97
N SER A 50 3.48 -15.33 5.09
CA SER A 50 4.70 -16.00 5.58
C SER A 50 4.45 -17.17 6.53
N VAL A 51 3.19 -17.37 6.95
CA VAL A 51 2.81 -18.36 7.96
C VAL A 51 2.34 -19.64 7.28
N LYS A 52 2.72 -20.80 7.84
CA LYS A 52 2.27 -22.11 7.33
C LYS A 52 0.83 -22.41 7.76
N ASN A 53 0.12 -23.26 7.01
CA ASN A 53 -1.23 -23.75 7.34
C ASN A 53 -2.31 -22.66 7.51
N THR A 54 -2.15 -21.49 6.89
CA THR A 54 -3.08 -20.36 7.04
C THR A 54 -4.50 -20.64 6.56
N LYS A 55 -4.70 -21.62 5.66
CA LYS A 55 -6.02 -22.06 5.21
C LYS A 55 -6.95 -22.51 6.35
N ASN A 56 -6.41 -23.03 7.45
CA ASN A 56 -7.21 -23.51 8.59
C ASN A 56 -7.41 -22.46 9.69
N HIS A 57 -6.71 -21.31 9.60
CA HIS A 57 -6.63 -20.32 10.67
C HIS A 57 -7.02 -18.91 10.24
N CYS A 58 -7.12 -18.65 8.93
CA CYS A 58 -7.44 -17.35 8.39
C CYS A 58 -8.65 -17.44 7.45
N LEU A 59 -9.56 -16.47 7.57
CA LEU A 59 -10.63 -16.22 6.60
C LEU A 59 -10.27 -14.96 5.82
N ALA A 60 -9.96 -15.09 4.54
CA ALA A 60 -9.75 -13.96 3.64
C ALA A 60 -11.02 -13.69 2.84
N TYR A 61 -11.59 -12.49 3.01
CA TYR A 61 -12.71 -12.02 2.18
C TYR A 61 -12.20 -11.07 1.11
N VAL A 62 -12.13 -11.55 -0.13
CA VAL A 62 -11.72 -10.75 -1.28
C VAL A 62 -12.96 -10.25 -2.01
N ARG A 63 -13.12 -8.92 -2.08
CA ARG A 63 -14.24 -8.27 -2.77
C ARG A 63 -13.74 -7.43 -3.93
N ILE A 64 -14.38 -7.57 -5.08
CA ILE A 64 -14.18 -6.72 -6.26
C ILE A 64 -15.43 -5.85 -6.42
N ILE A 65 -15.25 -4.54 -6.44
CA ILE A 65 -16.34 -3.57 -6.64
C ILE A 65 -16.07 -2.85 -7.96
N ASN A 66 -16.89 -3.14 -8.97
CA ASN A 66 -16.75 -2.55 -10.30
C ASN A 66 -17.54 -1.25 -10.42
N ASN A 67 -17.16 -0.41 -11.38
CA ASN A 67 -17.89 0.79 -11.79
C ASN A 67 -18.15 1.81 -10.65
N ILE A 68 -17.15 2.03 -9.79
CA ILE A 68 -17.24 3.05 -8.74
C ILE A 68 -17.37 4.43 -9.39
N ASN A 69 -18.41 5.19 -9.00
CA ASN A 69 -18.61 6.55 -9.49
C ASN A 69 -17.57 7.52 -8.89
N LEU A 70 -16.54 7.84 -9.69
CA LEU A 70 -15.45 8.75 -9.29
C LEU A 70 -15.86 10.23 -9.25
N GLN A 71 -17.02 10.60 -9.79
CA GLN A 71 -17.50 11.99 -9.71
C GLN A 71 -17.90 12.34 -8.27
N ASN A 72 -18.40 11.37 -7.50
CA ASN A 72 -18.68 11.54 -6.08
C ASN A 72 -17.50 11.05 -5.24
N LEU A 73 -16.42 11.84 -5.22
CA LEU A 73 -15.19 11.51 -4.50
C LEU A 73 -15.40 11.19 -3.02
N LYS A 74 -16.38 11.82 -2.35
CA LYS A 74 -16.70 11.57 -0.94
C LYS A 74 -17.24 10.16 -0.70
N LYS A 75 -18.01 9.60 -1.64
CA LYS A 75 -18.47 8.21 -1.58
C LYS A 75 -17.41 7.25 -2.10
N ALA A 76 -16.69 7.62 -3.16
CA ALA A 76 -15.64 6.80 -3.72
C ALA A 76 -14.51 6.54 -2.69
N SER A 77 -14.12 7.55 -1.91
CA SER A 77 -13.07 7.44 -0.89
C SER A 77 -13.38 6.47 0.26
N LEU A 78 -14.58 5.90 0.31
CA LEU A 78 -14.94 4.83 1.25
C LEU A 78 -14.48 3.44 0.77
N PHE A 79 -14.17 3.31 -0.52
CA PHE A 79 -13.87 2.03 -1.17
C PHE A 79 -12.51 1.99 -1.85
N ILE A 80 -11.95 3.16 -2.20
CA ILE A 80 -10.67 3.30 -2.90
C ILE A 80 -9.89 4.49 -2.34
N ASP A 81 -8.57 4.39 -2.35
CA ASP A 81 -7.70 5.45 -1.90
C ASP A 81 -7.69 6.62 -2.89
N ILE A 82 -7.93 7.82 -2.36
CA ILE A 82 -7.96 9.08 -3.11
C ILE A 82 -6.89 10.01 -2.54
N LEU A 83 -5.95 10.43 -3.39
CA LEU A 83 -4.90 11.39 -3.06
C LEU A 83 -5.06 12.63 -3.95
N ASN A 84 -5.11 13.82 -3.37
CA ASN A 84 -5.21 15.10 -4.09
C ASN A 84 -6.35 15.14 -5.14
N ARG A 85 -7.52 14.59 -4.80
CA ARG A 85 -8.72 14.49 -5.68
C ARG A 85 -8.54 13.57 -6.91
N SER A 86 -7.48 12.77 -6.92
CA SER A 86 -7.22 11.73 -7.92
C SER A 86 -7.09 10.37 -7.25
N LEU A 87 -7.20 9.29 -8.04
CA LEU A 87 -6.92 7.95 -7.55
C LEU A 87 -5.48 7.82 -7.08
N ASP A 88 -5.28 7.21 -5.91
CA ASP A 88 -3.95 6.82 -5.47
C ASP A 88 -3.50 5.56 -6.23
N THR A 89 -2.83 5.79 -7.36
CA THR A 89 -2.35 4.71 -8.23
C THR A 89 -1.31 3.82 -7.56
N GLU A 90 -0.58 4.33 -6.57
CA GLU A 90 0.43 3.56 -5.85
C GLU A 90 -0.25 2.57 -4.91
N ALA A 91 -1.18 3.05 -4.09
CA ALA A 91 -1.97 2.20 -3.19
C ALA A 91 -2.71 1.10 -3.95
N ILE A 92 -3.30 1.42 -5.11
CA ILE A 92 -3.98 0.45 -5.98
C ILE A 92 -3.01 -0.65 -6.46
N LYS A 93 -1.79 -0.28 -6.89
CA LYS A 93 -0.79 -1.26 -7.36
C LYS A 93 -0.33 -2.20 -6.23
N LEU A 94 -0.07 -1.65 -5.05
CA LEU A 94 0.33 -2.45 -3.87
C LEU A 94 -0.78 -3.42 -3.47
N LEU A 95 -2.03 -2.96 -3.43
CA LEU A 95 -3.18 -3.81 -3.14
C LEU A 95 -3.37 -4.91 -4.19
N ALA A 96 -3.21 -4.59 -5.47
CA ALA A 96 -3.31 -5.57 -6.56
C ALA A 96 -2.25 -6.67 -6.42
N ASN A 97 -0.99 -6.34 -6.11
CA ASN A 97 0.06 -7.34 -5.87
C ASN A 97 -0.31 -8.28 -4.71
N LEU A 98 -0.81 -7.74 -3.58
CA LEU A 98 -1.22 -8.56 -2.45
C LEU A 98 -2.40 -9.47 -2.77
N ARG A 99 -3.43 -8.94 -3.43
CA ARG A 99 -4.71 -9.63 -3.70
C ARG A 99 -4.62 -10.62 -4.86
N ASP A 100 -4.06 -10.19 -5.99
CA ASP A 100 -4.15 -10.90 -7.27
C ASP A 100 -2.94 -11.79 -7.55
N GLU A 101 -1.76 -11.42 -7.03
CA GLU A 101 -0.51 -12.15 -7.33
C GLU A 101 -0.05 -13.05 -6.17
N ARG A 102 -0.29 -12.65 -4.92
CA ARG A 102 0.31 -13.30 -3.73
C ARG A 102 -0.66 -14.12 -2.89
N LEU A 103 -1.97 -13.90 -3.04
CA LEU A 103 -3.01 -14.61 -2.26
C LEU A 103 -3.44 -15.95 -2.89
N THR A 104 -2.97 -16.24 -4.10
CA THR A 104 -3.25 -17.45 -4.90
C THR A 104 -2.36 -18.64 -4.50
#